data_AF-A0A945BBY6-F1
#
_entry.id   AF-A0A945BBY6-F1
#
_cell.length_a   1.000
_cell.length_b   1.000
_cell.length_c   1.000
_cell.angle_alpha   90.00
_cell.angle_beta   90.00
_cell.angle_gamma   90.00
#
_symmetry.space_group_name_H-M   'P 1'
#
loop_
_entity.id
_entity.type
_entity.pdbx_description
1 polymer ?
#
loop_
_entity_poly.entity_id
_entity_poly.type
_entity_poly.pdbx_seq_one_letter_code
_entity_poly.pdbx_strand_id
1 'polypeptide(L)'
;HRDEFSETVGYSIQGPKKTALFIPDINKWSQWKENILERIQLVDYALIDATFYDNNELPGRDMSKIPHPFVVETMATLSLLPREQREKVWFIHMNHTNPLLNVNSDQAQGVRAQGFNIATTGLRLKL
;
A
#
# COMPACT_ATOMS: atom_id res chain seq x y z
N HIS A 1 -2.48 -22.30 0.97
CA HIS A 1 -2.36 -22.88 2.31
C HIS A 1 -2.78 -21.77 3.28
N ARG A 2 -4.05 -21.76 3.67
CA ARG A 2 -4.57 -21.96 5.05
C ARG A 2 -4.33 -20.76 5.98
N ASP A 3 -5.43 -20.08 6.31
CA ASP A 3 -5.63 -18.93 7.21
C ASP A 3 -5.21 -19.13 8.68
N GLU A 4 -4.21 -19.94 8.99
CA GLU A 4 -3.89 -20.29 10.39
C GLU A 4 -2.55 -19.72 10.91
N PHE A 5 -1.72 -19.07 10.07
CA PHE A 5 -0.39 -18.55 10.51
C PHE A 5 0.13 -17.29 9.80
N SER A 6 -0.69 -16.52 9.07
CA SER A 6 -0.26 -15.19 8.63
C SER A 6 -0.57 -14.20 9.75
N GLU A 7 0.29 -14.16 10.78
CA GLU A 7 0.40 -12.93 11.55
C GLU A 7 0.82 -11.86 10.54
N THR A 8 -0.12 -11.03 10.11
CA THR A 8 0.19 -9.83 9.34
C THR A 8 1.17 -8.99 10.15
N VAL A 9 2.44 -9.05 9.80
CA VAL A 9 3.52 -8.33 10.47
C VAL A 9 3.95 -7.15 9.61
N GLY A 10 3.83 -5.95 10.17
CA GLY A 10 4.48 -4.75 9.65
C GLY A 10 5.88 -4.65 10.25
N TYR A 11 6.89 -4.37 9.42
CA TYR A 11 8.26 -4.14 9.88
C TYR A 11 8.58 -2.64 9.87
N SER A 12 9.24 -2.18 10.92
CA SER A 12 9.96 -0.91 10.91
C SER A 12 11.44 -1.21 10.72
N ILE A 13 12.04 -0.68 9.65
CA ILE A 13 13.41 -0.90 9.25
C ILE A 13 14.17 0.41 9.48
N GLN A 14 15.21 0.39 10.31
CA GLN A 14 16.06 1.55 10.56
C GLN A 14 17.40 1.36 9.86
N GLY A 15 17.66 2.20 8.86
CA GLY A 15 18.96 2.35 8.24
C GLY A 15 19.82 3.39 8.96
N PRO A 16 21.08 3.58 8.51
CA PRO A 16 21.97 4.57 9.10
C PRO A 16 21.48 6.01 8.94
N LYS A 17 20.64 6.30 7.94
CA LYS A 17 20.17 7.65 7.63
C LYS A 17 18.67 7.76 7.42
N LYS A 18 17.99 6.66 7.05
CA LYS A 18 16.57 6.66 6.75
C LYS A 18 15.86 5.45 7.34
N THR A 19 14.55 5.60 7.51
CA THR A 19 13.68 4.55 8.03
C THR A 19 12.63 4.13 7.02
N ALA A 20 12.21 2.87 7.07
CA ALA A 20 11.15 2.35 6.23
C ALA A 20 10.11 1.59 7.04
N LEU A 21 8.83 1.87 6.77
CA LEU A 21 7.72 1.02 7.14
C LEU A 21 7.48 0.02 6.00
N PHE A 22 7.43 -1.27 6.31
CA PHE A 22 7.19 -2.33 5.32
C PHE A 22 5.99 -3.17 5.74
N ILE A 23 4.89 -3.00 5.03
CA ILE A 23 3.60 -3.68 5.23
C ILE A 23 3.19 -4.26 3.87
N PRO A 24 3.72 -5.44 3.47
CA PRO A 24 3.48 -5.99 2.14
C PRO A 24 2.08 -6.58 1.98
N ASP A 25 1.51 -7.08 3.06
CA ASP A 25 0.20 -7.72 3.12
C ASP A 25 -0.44 -7.21 4.40
N ILE A 26 -1.67 -6.71 4.33
CA ILE A 26 -2.45 -6.36 5.53
C ILE A 26 -3.94 -6.56 5.31
N ASN A 27 -4.62 -6.92 6.40
CA ASN A 27 -6.07 -6.83 6.43
C ASN A 27 -6.56 -5.38 6.36
N LYS A 28 -7.88 -5.16 6.43
CA LYS A 28 -8.46 -3.81 6.48
C LYS A 28 -7.80 -2.97 7.58
N TRP A 29 -7.55 -1.69 7.29
CA TRP A 29 -6.96 -0.73 8.25
C TRP A 29 -7.71 -0.65 9.58
N SER A 30 -9.02 -0.91 9.59
CA SER A 30 -9.85 -0.96 10.80
C SER A 30 -9.51 -2.11 11.77
N GLN A 31 -8.83 -3.15 11.29
CA GLN A 31 -8.36 -4.26 12.11
C GLN A 31 -6.93 -4.05 12.64
N TRP A 32 -6.22 -3.08 12.08
CA TRP A 32 -4.88 -2.75 12.53
C TRP A 32 -4.95 -1.86 13.77
N LYS A 33 -4.15 -2.20 14.79
CA LYS A 33 -4.18 -1.49 16.09
C LYS A 33 -3.46 -0.14 16.07
N GLU A 34 -2.66 0.12 15.04
CA GLU A 34 -1.90 1.35 14.89
C GLU A 34 -2.55 2.29 13.87
N ASN A 35 -2.28 3.59 14.00
CA ASN A 35 -2.77 4.60 13.09
C ASN A 35 -1.81 4.78 11.90
N ILE A 36 -2.21 4.34 10.70
CA ILE A 36 -1.39 4.46 9.49
C ILE A 36 -0.97 5.90 9.17
N LEU A 37 -1.80 6.89 9.51
CA LEU A 37 -1.47 8.31 9.31
C LEU A 37 -0.28 8.73 10.15
N GLU A 38 -0.22 8.28 11.40
CA GLU A 38 0.90 8.57 12.30
C GLU A 38 2.14 7.81 11.86
N ARG A 39 1.98 6.54 11.47
CA ARG A 39 3.11 5.69 11.06
C ARG A 39 3.83 6.19 9.82
N ILE A 40 3.12 6.70 8.82
CA ILE A 40 3.73 7.28 7.62
C ILE A 40 4.53 8.55 7.94
N GLN A 41 4.08 9.35 8.91
CA GLN A 41 4.78 10.56 9.31
C GLN A 41 6.15 10.29 9.95
N LEU A 42 6.30 9.12 10.58
CA LEU A 42 7.51 8.71 11.31
C LEU A 42 8.59 8.06 10.44
N VAL A 43 8.31 7.80 9.16
CA VAL A 43 9.24 7.10 8.26
C VAL A 43 9.62 7.93 7.05
N ASP A 44 10.72 7.55 6.39
CA ASP A 44 11.15 8.14 5.12
C ASP A 44 10.53 7.41 3.91
N TYR A 45 10.28 6.10 4.06
CA TYR A 45 9.62 5.28 3.07
C TYR A 45 8.53 4.43 3.72
N ALA A 46 7.39 4.29 3.05
CA ALA A 46 6.34 3.38 3.46
C ALA A 46 5.99 2.47 2.28
N LEU A 47 6.37 1.20 2.36
CA LEU A 47 6.01 0.18 1.37
C LEU A 47 4.73 -0.49 1.85
N ILE A 48 3.63 -0.23 1.16
CA ILE A 48 2.28 -0.55 1.62
C ILE A 48 1.58 -1.50 0.63
N ASP A 49 0.81 -2.44 1.17
CA ASP A 49 -0.05 -3.37 0.44
C ASP A 49 -0.92 -2.65 -0.61
N ALA A 50 -0.91 -3.20 -1.81
CA ALA A 50 -1.74 -2.83 -2.94
C ALA A 50 -2.24 -4.07 -3.67
N THR A 51 -2.61 -5.13 -2.94
CA THR A 51 -3.07 -6.39 -3.52
C THR A 51 -4.19 -6.15 -4.52
N PHE A 52 -5.20 -5.34 -4.15
CA PHE A 52 -6.29 -4.95 -5.02
C PHE A 52 -6.46 -3.42 -5.07
N TYR A 53 -6.72 -2.90 -6.27
CA TYR A 53 -6.95 -1.49 -6.53
C TYR A 53 -8.31 -1.02 -6.02
N ASP A 54 -9.39 -1.73 -6.37
CA ASP A 54 -10.76 -1.43 -5.95
C ASP A 54 -11.67 -2.68 -5.95
N ASN A 55 -12.95 -2.48 -5.66
CA ASN A 55 -13.97 -3.54 -5.56
C ASN A 55 -14.37 -4.16 -6.92
N ASN A 56 -13.98 -3.56 -8.05
CA ASN A 56 -14.35 -4.02 -9.39
C ASN A 56 -13.25 -4.88 -10.05
N GLU A 57 -12.13 -5.12 -9.35
CA GLU A 57 -10.96 -5.77 -9.95
C GLU A 57 -11.17 -7.25 -10.29
N LEU A 58 -11.95 -8.01 -9.50
CA LEU A 58 -12.24 -9.43 -9.76
C LEU A 58 -13.73 -9.65 -10.09
N PRO A 59 -14.11 -9.66 -11.38
CA PRO A 59 -15.48 -9.95 -11.79
C PRO A 59 -15.96 -11.31 -11.26
N GLY A 60 -17.16 -11.35 -10.69
CA GLY A 60 -17.78 -12.58 -10.18
C GLY A 60 -17.28 -13.03 -8.80
N ARG A 61 -16.45 -12.24 -8.12
CA ARG A 61 -16.09 -12.45 -6.71
C ARG A 61 -16.63 -11.34 -5.84
N ASP A 62 -17.06 -11.72 -4.64
CA ASP A 62 -17.41 -10.78 -3.59
C ASP A 62 -16.12 -10.29 -2.90
N MET A 63 -15.58 -9.19 -3.40
CA MET A 63 -14.34 -8.59 -2.90
C MET A 63 -14.46 -8.12 -1.45
N SER A 64 -15.68 -7.90 -0.93
CA SER A 64 -15.90 -7.55 0.49
C SER A 64 -15.46 -8.67 1.45
N LYS A 65 -15.41 -9.92 0.97
CA LYS A 65 -14.98 -11.09 1.74
C LYS A 65 -13.47 -11.32 1.70
N ILE A 66 -12.74 -10.56 0.89
CA ILE A 66 -11.30 -10.66 0.76
C ILE A 66 -10.67 -9.59 1.66
N PRO A 67 -10.02 -9.97 2.77
CA PRO A 67 -9.60 -9.02 3.78
C PRO A 67 -8.30 -8.33 3.35
N HIS A 68 -8.37 -7.40 2.39
CA HIS A 68 -7.28 -6.48 2.06
C HIS A 68 -7.85 -5.06 1.89
N PRO A 69 -7.11 -4.01 2.29
CA PRO A 69 -7.50 -2.66 1.97
C PRO A 69 -7.34 -2.46 0.46
N PHE A 70 -8.30 -1.79 -0.16
CA PHE A 70 -8.13 -1.38 -1.54
C PHE A 70 -7.12 -0.22 -1.62
N VAL A 71 -6.42 -0.10 -2.74
CA VAL A 71 -5.57 1.08 -3.01
C VAL A 71 -6.40 2.36 -2.88
N VAL A 72 -7.62 2.39 -3.41
CA VAL A 72 -8.51 3.56 -3.31
C VAL A 72 -8.89 3.89 -1.86
N GLU A 73 -9.09 2.88 -1.00
CA GLU A 73 -9.35 3.08 0.43
C GLU A 73 -8.11 3.66 1.13
N THR A 74 -6.94 3.09 0.85
CA THR A 74 -5.67 3.57 1.41
C THR A 74 -5.38 5.01 0.98
N MET A 75 -5.53 5.35 -0.29
CA MET A 75 -5.38 6.73 -0.77
C MET A 75 -6.36 7.69 -0.10
N ALA A 76 -7.62 7.27 0.09
CA ALA A 76 -8.62 8.07 0.77
C ALA A 76 -8.26 8.32 2.24
N THR A 77 -7.83 7.29 2.98
CA THR A 77 -7.33 7.44 4.34
C THR A 77 -6.17 8.44 4.39
N LEU A 78 -5.18 8.29 3.49
CA LEU A 78 -3.97 9.11 3.46
C LEU A 78 -4.16 10.50 2.83
N SER A 79 -5.33 10.80 2.27
CA SER A 79 -5.63 12.11 1.67
C SER A 79 -5.58 13.27 2.67
N LEU A 80 -5.70 12.96 3.97
CA LEU A 80 -5.56 13.89 5.08
C LEU A 80 -4.12 14.38 5.27
N LEU A 81 -3.13 13.66 4.73
CA LEU A 81 -1.72 14.02 4.84
C LEU A 81 -1.30 15.00 3.73
N PRO A 82 -0.36 15.93 4.00
CA PRO A 82 0.22 16.76 2.96
C PRO A 82 0.92 15.90 1.90
N ARG A 83 1.05 16.45 0.69
CA ARG A 83 1.65 15.73 -0.46
C ARG A 83 3.02 15.13 -0.14
N GLU A 84 3.87 15.86 0.58
CA GLU A 84 5.22 15.42 0.99
C GLU A 84 5.21 14.11 1.79
N GLN A 85 4.16 13.87 2.59
CA GLN A 85 4.02 12.64 3.36
C GLN A 85 3.47 11.49 2.49
N ARG A 86 2.56 11.81 1.55
CA ARG A 86 2.04 10.84 0.58
C ARG A 86 3.13 10.35 -0.37
N GLU A 87 4.08 11.22 -0.73
CA GLU A 87 5.22 10.89 -1.62
C GLU A 87 6.22 9.91 -1.00
N LYS A 88 6.11 9.62 0.30
CA LYS A 88 6.88 8.56 0.96
C LYS A 88 6.30 7.17 0.70
N VAL A 89 5.04 7.08 0.29
CA VAL A 89 4.31 5.83 0.16
C VAL A 89 4.58 5.21 -1.21
N TRP A 90 4.90 3.92 -1.19
CA TRP A 90 5.15 3.06 -2.33
C TRP A 90 4.20 1.86 -2.25
N PHE A 91 3.25 1.79 -3.19
CA PHE A 91 2.37 0.64 -3.31
C PHE A 91 3.14 -0.57 -3.83
N ILE A 92 3.02 -1.71 -3.14
CA ILE A 92 3.70 -2.98 -3.42
C ILE A 92 2.71 -4.17 -3.38
N HIS A 93 3.21 -5.39 -3.62
CA HIS A 93 2.43 -6.63 -3.46
C HIS A 93 1.13 -6.66 -4.28
N MET A 94 1.20 -6.20 -5.52
CA MET A 94 0.04 -6.13 -6.42
C MET A 94 -0.36 -7.51 -6.91
N ASN A 95 -1.65 -7.83 -6.86
CA ASN A 95 -2.17 -8.99 -7.57
C ASN A 95 -1.99 -8.80 -9.09
N HIS A 96 -1.88 -9.90 -9.84
CA HIS A 96 -1.68 -9.88 -11.29
C HIS A 96 -2.79 -9.17 -12.09
N THR A 97 -3.98 -8.99 -11.50
CA THR A 97 -5.09 -8.23 -12.09
C THR A 97 -5.03 -6.73 -11.82
N ASN A 98 -4.11 -6.29 -10.96
CA ASN A 98 -4.12 -4.91 -10.48
C ASN A 98 -3.72 -3.96 -11.61
N PRO A 99 -4.54 -2.95 -11.94
CA PRO A 99 -4.29 -2.01 -13.04
C PRO A 99 -3.01 -1.18 -12.85
N LEU A 100 -2.48 -1.09 -11.62
CA LEU A 100 -1.22 -0.40 -11.33
C LEU A 100 0.01 -1.08 -11.95
N LEU A 101 -0.08 -2.36 -12.29
CA LEU A 101 0.97 -3.08 -13.02
C LEU A 101 1.19 -2.50 -14.42
N ASN A 102 0.15 -1.91 -15.02
CA ASN A 102 0.30 -1.11 -16.23
C ASN A 102 0.57 0.35 -15.85
N VAL A 103 1.82 0.79 -15.99
CA VAL A 103 2.25 2.14 -15.64
C VAL A 103 1.51 3.25 -16.40
N ASN A 104 0.90 2.93 -17.54
CA ASN A 104 0.16 3.87 -18.38
C ASN A 104 -1.35 3.87 -18.11
N SER A 105 -1.87 2.99 -17.23
CA SER A 105 -3.29 2.96 -16.90
C SER A 105 -3.75 4.27 -16.24
N ASP A 106 -5.02 4.62 -16.43
CA ASP A 106 -5.62 5.80 -15.79
C ASP A 106 -5.53 5.72 -14.26
N GLN A 107 -5.65 4.51 -13.72
CA GLN A 107 -5.47 4.22 -12.30
C GLN A 107 -4.05 4.55 -11.83
N ALA A 108 -3.02 4.09 -12.56
CA ALA A 108 -1.62 4.36 -12.22
C ALA A 108 -1.30 5.86 -12.32
N GLN A 109 -1.84 6.54 -13.33
CA GLN A 109 -1.71 7.99 -13.46
C GLN A 109 -2.40 8.73 -12.30
N GLY A 110 -3.60 8.30 -11.91
CA GLY A 110 -4.36 8.86 -10.79
C GLY A 110 -3.63 8.72 -9.45
N VAL A 111 -3.03 7.55 -9.18
CA VAL A 111 -2.21 7.31 -7.98
C VAL A 111 -1.03 8.30 -7.93
N ARG A 112 -0.30 8.46 -9.04
CA ARG A 112 0.84 9.40 -9.10
C ARG A 112 0.41 10.86 -9.01
N ALA A 113 -0.72 11.22 -9.63
CA ALA A 113 -1.27 12.58 -9.57
C ALA A 113 -1.58 12.99 -8.12
N GLN A 114 -2.03 12.04 -7.30
CA GLN A 114 -2.28 12.23 -5.87
C GLN A 114 -1.01 12.20 -5.01
N GLY A 115 0.18 12.07 -5.61
CA GLY A 115 1.46 12.12 -4.90
C GLY A 115 1.87 10.81 -4.26
N PHE A 116 1.35 9.68 -4.71
CA PHE A 116 1.80 8.35 -4.26
C PHE A 116 2.72 7.71 -5.31
N ASN A 117 3.54 6.74 -4.88
CA ASN A 117 4.39 5.97 -5.79
C ASN A 117 3.88 4.55 -5.99
N ILE A 118 4.23 3.96 -7.12
CA ILE A 118 3.93 2.57 -7.48
C ILE A 118 5.27 1.87 -7.67
N ALA A 119 5.54 0.82 -6.89
CA ALA A 119 6.78 0.08 -7.02
C ALA A 119 6.77 -0.78 -8.29
N THR A 120 7.93 -0.83 -8.95
CA THR A 120 8.18 -1.73 -10.08
C THR A 120 9.34 -2.66 -9.75
N THR A 121 9.43 -3.79 -10.46
CA THR A 121 10.57 -4.70 -10.33
C THR A 121 11.89 -3.94 -10.50
N GLY A 122 12.83 -4.19 -9.59
CA GLY A 122 14.14 -3.53 -9.59
C GLY A 122 14.18 -2.20 -8.83
N LEU A 123 13.08 -1.75 -8.19
CA LEU A 123 13.09 -0.60 -7.29
C LEU A 123 14.18 -0.76 -6.21
N ARG A 124 14.97 0.30 -6.03
CA ARG A 124 16.00 0.39 -4.98
C ARG A 124 15.81 1.68 -4.19
N LEU A 125 15.44 1.54 -2.93
CA LEU A 125 15.35 2.65 -1.98
C LEU A 125 16.57 2.59 -1.05
N LYS A 126 17.24 3.73 -0.85
CA LYS A 126 18.43 3.81 0.01
C LYS A 126 17.99 4.07 1.44
N LEU A 127 18.40 3.22 2.38
CA LEU A 127 18.18 3.36 3.82
C LEU A 127 19.37 4.03 4.52
#